data_AF-A0A834WSP3-F1
#
_entry.id   AF-A0A834WSP3-F1
#
_cell.length_a   1.000
_cell.length_b   1.000
_cell.length_c   1.000
_cell.angle_alpha   90.00
_cell.angle_beta   90.00
_cell.angle_gamma   90.00
#
_symmetry.space_group_name_H-M   'P 1'
#
loop_
_entity.id
_entity.type
_entity.pdbx_description
1 polymer ?
#
loop_
_entity_poly.entity_id
_entity_poly.type
_entity_poly.pdbx_seq_one_letter_code
_entity_poly.pdbx_strand_id
1 'polypeptide(L)'
;MGMKIKQHEVSLNNLKGQKSKLDDSILNLQVTIGKLYPSRSTPNIDDGDSCPPGDEEEINQQIMLHEKSAAGILCQLKTHLGKVVGVLQLGSLKDVVGVVATLGRVVDDNLSRLLSEYLGLETMMAIVCKSYAGVIALENYDVQSSIDKSFGLHGIGASIGKPLDERFLVICLESLRPYAGNFVLDDPQKKLDLLCPRLPNGEFPDGFLGFAVNMINIDASNLSGMTPNGDGLRETLFFNLFSRLQIYKTRAEMMKAVPFISHGALSLDGGMMRSSGVFSLGNR
;
A
#
# COMPACT_ATOMS: atom_id res chain seq x y z
N MET A 1 -51.45 -8.59 -23.08
CA MET A 1 -50.33 -7.62 -23.03
C MET A 1 -49.48 -7.75 -21.77
N GLY A 2 -50.06 -7.75 -20.56
CA GLY A 2 -49.30 -7.79 -19.29
C GLY A 2 -48.35 -8.98 -19.12
N MET A 3 -48.71 -10.19 -19.57
CA MET A 3 -47.81 -11.36 -19.49
C MET A 3 -46.55 -11.22 -20.36
N LYS A 4 -46.67 -10.65 -21.57
CA LYS A 4 -45.51 -10.36 -22.43
C LYS A 4 -44.59 -9.30 -21.81
N ILE A 5 -45.18 -8.25 -21.21
CA ILE A 5 -44.41 -7.20 -20.51
C ILE A 5 -43.62 -7.81 -19.35
N LYS A 6 -44.28 -8.63 -18.52
CA LYS A 6 -43.61 -9.33 -17.41
C LYS A 6 -42.48 -10.24 -17.89
N GLN A 7 -42.68 -10.94 -19.00
CA GLN A 7 -41.63 -11.77 -19.60
C GLN A 7 -40.42 -10.93 -20.04
N HIS A 8 -40.65 -9.81 -20.71
CA HIS A 8 -39.58 -8.90 -21.11
C HIS A 8 -38.85 -8.28 -19.90
N GLU A 9 -39.57 -7.94 -18.83
CA GLU A 9 -38.98 -7.42 -17.60
C GLU A 9 -38.05 -8.46 -16.92
N VAL A 10 -38.49 -9.72 -16.83
CA VAL A 10 -37.67 -10.81 -16.31
C VAL A 10 -36.42 -11.03 -17.18
N SER A 11 -36.58 -11.02 -18.51
CA SER A 11 -35.45 -11.14 -19.44
C SER A 11 -34.45 -9.99 -19.28
N LEU A 12 -34.92 -8.75 -19.15
CA LEU A 12 -34.07 -7.57 -18.92
C LEU A 12 -33.31 -7.68 -17.60
N ASN A 13 -33.98 -8.11 -16.52
CA ASN A 13 -33.33 -8.30 -15.22
C ASN A 13 -32.24 -9.38 -15.26
N ASN A 14 -32.48 -10.48 -15.99
CA ASN A 14 -31.48 -11.53 -16.18
C ASN A 14 -30.27 -11.04 -16.98
N LEU A 15 -30.50 -10.36 -18.10
CA LEU A 15 -29.44 -9.75 -18.92
C LEU A 15 -28.61 -8.75 -18.11
N LYS A 16 -29.26 -7.94 -17.27
CA LYS A 16 -28.61 -6.98 -16.39
C LYS A 16 -27.73 -7.68 -15.33
N GLY A 17 -28.21 -8.79 -14.77
CA GLY A 17 -27.41 -9.64 -13.87
C GLY A 17 -26.20 -10.26 -14.57
N GLN A 18 -26.35 -10.72 -15.81
CA GLN A 18 -25.22 -11.23 -16.61
C GLN A 18 -24.20 -10.15 -16.93
N LYS A 19 -24.65 -8.95 -17.35
CA LYS A 19 -23.79 -7.78 -17.56
C LYS A 19 -22.98 -7.46 -16.30
N SER A 20 -23.63 -7.39 -15.14
CA SER A 20 -22.96 -7.12 -13.86
C SER A 20 -21.82 -8.11 -13.56
N LYS A 21 -22.04 -9.41 -13.80
CA LYS A 21 -21.03 -10.46 -13.61
C LYS A 21 -19.86 -10.33 -14.59
N LEU A 22 -20.14 -9.93 -15.84
CA LEU A 22 -19.10 -9.68 -16.83
C LEU A 22 -18.26 -8.47 -16.44
N ASP A 23 -18.91 -7.39 -15.98
CA ASP A 23 -18.22 -6.19 -15.53
C ASP A 23 -17.32 -6.50 -14.31
N ASP A 24 -17.80 -7.31 -13.33
CA ASP A 24 -16.97 -7.79 -12.21
C ASP A 24 -15.73 -8.54 -12.71
N SER A 25 -15.92 -9.38 -13.73
CA SER A 25 -14.84 -10.16 -14.34
C SER A 25 -13.84 -9.27 -15.07
N ILE A 26 -14.30 -8.25 -15.81
CA ILE A 26 -13.44 -7.28 -16.51
C ILE A 26 -12.61 -6.50 -15.50
N LEU A 27 -13.21 -6.03 -14.41
CA LEU A 27 -12.50 -5.28 -13.38
C LEU A 27 -11.41 -6.14 -12.72
N ASN A 28 -11.75 -7.38 -12.33
CA ASN A 28 -10.79 -8.33 -11.78
C ASN A 28 -9.66 -8.64 -12.78
N LEU A 29 -9.98 -8.78 -14.06
CA LEU A 29 -9.00 -8.97 -15.12
C LEU A 29 -8.13 -7.73 -15.32
N GLN A 30 -8.64 -6.50 -15.31
CA GLN A 30 -7.83 -5.28 -15.42
C GLN A 30 -6.84 -5.15 -14.26
N VAL A 31 -7.28 -5.45 -13.04
CA VAL A 31 -6.41 -5.53 -11.85
C VAL A 31 -5.35 -6.62 -11.99
N THR A 32 -5.58 -7.65 -12.81
CA THR A 32 -4.63 -8.75 -13.06
C THR A 32 -3.72 -8.47 -14.27
N ILE A 33 -4.25 -7.86 -15.32
CA ILE A 33 -3.62 -7.54 -16.61
C ILE A 33 -2.80 -6.26 -16.54
N GLY A 34 -2.93 -5.43 -15.49
CA GLY A 34 -1.94 -4.39 -15.19
C GLY A 34 -0.48 -4.92 -15.15
N LYS A 35 -0.30 -6.24 -15.03
CA LYS A 35 0.97 -6.95 -15.20
C LYS A 35 1.51 -7.04 -16.65
N LEU A 36 0.71 -6.74 -17.67
CA LEU A 36 0.98 -7.02 -19.10
C LEU A 36 1.10 -5.77 -19.99
N TYR A 37 0.99 -4.57 -19.43
CA TYR A 37 1.33 -3.34 -20.15
C TYR A 37 2.66 -2.79 -19.64
N PRO A 38 3.82 -3.29 -20.11
CA PRO A 38 4.96 -2.41 -20.24
C PRO A 38 4.58 -1.37 -21.31
N SER A 39 4.64 -0.09 -20.93
CA SER A 39 4.69 0.99 -21.89
C SER A 39 5.73 0.66 -22.96
N ARG A 40 5.30 0.72 -24.23
CA ARG A 40 6.07 0.58 -25.47
C ARG A 40 7.59 0.72 -25.30
N SER A 41 8.28 -0.40 -25.16
CA SER A 41 9.63 -0.62 -25.70
C SER A 41 9.80 -2.10 -25.98
N THR A 42 10.28 -2.40 -27.17
CA THR A 42 10.42 -3.73 -27.81
C THR A 42 11.03 -4.81 -26.91
N PRO A 43 10.57 -6.07 -26.96
CA PRO A 43 11.12 -7.15 -26.15
C PRO A 43 12.37 -7.73 -26.81
N ASN A 44 13.48 -7.77 -26.07
CA ASN A 44 14.48 -8.80 -26.25
C ASN A 44 14.22 -9.85 -25.17
N ILE A 45 13.99 -11.07 -25.64
CA ILE A 45 13.81 -12.28 -24.85
C ILE A 45 15.13 -12.58 -24.17
N ASP A 46 15.14 -12.64 -22.84
CA ASP A 46 15.98 -13.61 -22.14
C ASP A 46 15.26 -14.08 -20.87
N ASP A 47 15.23 -15.40 -20.72
CA ASP A 47 14.64 -16.12 -19.59
C ASP A 47 15.53 -15.91 -18.36
N GLY A 48 14.98 -15.26 -17.33
CA GLY A 48 15.71 -14.99 -16.10
C GLY A 48 14.84 -14.31 -15.05
N ASP A 49 14.42 -15.08 -14.07
CA ASP A 49 13.81 -14.69 -12.80
C ASP A 49 14.61 -13.57 -12.12
N SER A 50 14.23 -12.30 -12.32
CA SER A 50 14.50 -11.11 -11.49
C SER A 50 13.88 -9.86 -12.13
N CYS A 51 13.03 -9.15 -11.39
CA CYS A 51 12.57 -7.81 -11.77
C CYS A 51 13.73 -6.80 -11.80
N PRO A 52 13.64 -5.69 -12.56
CA PRO A 52 14.76 -4.78 -12.75
C PRO A 52 15.18 -4.13 -11.42
N PRO A 53 16.48 -4.16 -11.07
CA PRO A 53 17.01 -3.60 -9.82
C PRO A 53 16.95 -2.06 -9.69
N GLY A 54 16.49 -1.34 -10.73
CA GLY A 54 16.55 0.13 -10.77
C GLY A 54 15.63 0.85 -9.78
N ASP A 55 14.41 0.35 -9.58
CA ASP A 55 13.40 1.06 -8.80
C ASP A 55 13.69 1.07 -7.28
N GLU A 56 14.27 -0.02 -6.74
CA GLU A 56 14.57 -0.08 -5.30
C GLU A 56 15.73 0.83 -4.93
N GLU A 57 16.75 0.91 -5.79
CA GLU A 57 17.86 1.83 -5.61
C GLU A 57 17.38 3.29 -5.67
N GLU A 58 16.45 3.62 -6.57
CA GLU A 58 15.88 4.97 -6.66
C GLU A 58 15.07 5.33 -5.41
N ILE A 59 14.20 4.44 -4.92
CA ILE A 59 13.44 4.67 -3.67
C ILE A 59 14.39 4.85 -2.49
N ASN A 60 15.44 4.02 -2.41
CA ASN A 60 16.45 4.16 -1.36
C ASN A 60 17.19 5.49 -1.46
N GLN A 61 17.51 5.97 -2.67
CA GLN A 61 18.10 7.30 -2.86
C GLN A 61 17.17 8.40 -2.38
N GLN A 62 15.86 8.31 -2.65
CA GLN A 62 14.88 9.28 -2.16
C GLN A 62 14.77 9.29 -0.62
N ILE A 63 14.77 8.11 0.01
CA ILE A 63 14.82 8.01 1.49
C ILE A 63 16.11 8.63 2.03
N MET A 64 17.23 8.39 1.34
CA MET A 64 18.53 8.93 1.71
C MET A 64 18.61 10.45 1.56
N LEU A 65 17.76 11.12 0.76
CA LEU A 65 17.68 12.60 0.80
C LEU A 65 17.26 13.12 2.19
N HIS A 66 16.54 12.31 2.96
CA HIS A 66 16.15 12.60 4.34
C HIS A 66 17.12 11.95 5.33
N GLU A 67 18.41 12.26 5.20
CA GLU A 67 19.51 11.61 5.92
C GLU A 67 19.36 11.59 7.45
N LYS A 68 18.73 12.61 8.03
CA LYS A 68 18.54 12.75 9.49
C LYS A 68 17.28 12.04 10.01
N SER A 69 16.44 11.53 9.10
CA SER A 69 15.24 10.80 9.48
C SER A 69 15.57 9.39 9.95
N ALA A 70 14.68 8.81 10.76
CA ALA A 70 14.77 7.43 11.20
C ALA A 70 14.88 6.45 10.01
N ALA A 71 14.10 6.68 8.95
CA ALA A 71 14.15 5.90 7.72
C ALA A 71 15.50 6.03 6.99
N GLY A 72 16.06 7.24 6.91
CA GLY A 72 17.38 7.50 6.32
C GLY A 72 18.50 6.78 7.06
N ILE A 73 18.49 6.84 8.40
CA ILE A 73 19.44 6.13 9.26
C ILE A 73 19.35 4.61 9.03
N LEU A 74 18.13 4.06 9.00
CA LEU A 74 17.90 2.64 8.77
C LEU A 74 18.32 2.20 7.36
N CYS A 75 18.02 3.00 6.34
CA CYS A 75 18.40 2.73 4.95
C CYS A 75 19.92 2.70 4.80
N GLN A 76 20.62 3.71 5.34
CA GLN A 76 22.07 3.77 5.34
C GLN A 76 22.69 2.55 6.04
N LEU A 77 22.15 2.16 7.19
CA LEU A 77 22.60 0.99 7.92
C LEU A 77 22.48 -0.28 7.07
N LYS A 78 21.35 -0.50 6.38
CA LYS A 78 21.17 -1.63 5.46
C LYS A 78 22.20 -1.64 4.33
N THR A 79 22.51 -0.48 3.74
CA THR A 79 23.52 -0.36 2.67
C THR A 79 24.94 -0.68 3.17
N HIS A 80 25.29 -0.30 4.39
CA HIS A 80 26.62 -0.59 4.97
C HIS A 80 26.75 -2.03 5.47
N LEU A 81 25.67 -2.63 5.98
CA LEU A 81 25.64 -4.04 6.39
C LEU A 81 25.82 -5.01 5.22
N GLY A 82 25.37 -4.62 4.01
CA GLY A 82 25.66 -5.37 2.78
C GLY A 82 27.15 -5.39 2.40
N LYS A 83 27.99 -4.54 3.02
CA LYS A 83 29.42 -4.40 2.73
C LYS A 83 30.36 -4.83 3.87
N VAL A 84 29.90 -4.86 5.13
CA VAL A 84 30.74 -5.20 6.30
C VAL A 84 29.94 -6.00 7.33
N VAL A 85 30.40 -7.22 7.61
CA VAL A 85 29.94 -8.05 8.74
C VAL A 85 30.43 -7.41 10.05
N GLY A 86 29.67 -6.43 10.55
CA GLY A 86 29.89 -5.74 11.82
C GLY A 86 28.83 -6.14 12.84
N VAL A 87 29.08 -7.27 13.49
CA VAL A 87 28.29 -7.85 14.59
C VAL A 87 28.41 -6.94 15.82
N LEU A 88 27.29 -6.49 16.41
CA LEU A 88 27.02 -6.40 17.87
C LEU A 88 25.83 -5.51 18.28
N GLN A 89 25.20 -4.73 17.39
CA GLN A 89 23.93 -4.00 17.67
C GLN A 89 22.71 -4.51 16.87
N LEU A 90 22.90 -5.61 16.12
CA LEU A 90 21.97 -6.11 15.12
C LEU A 90 20.80 -6.92 15.68
N GLY A 91 20.85 -7.33 16.95
CA GLY A 91 19.78 -8.10 17.59
C GLY A 91 18.46 -7.33 17.67
N SER A 92 18.55 -6.02 17.96
CA SER A 92 17.41 -5.13 18.18
C SER A 92 16.62 -4.81 16.90
N LEU A 93 17.25 -4.89 15.72
CA LEU A 93 16.61 -4.58 14.43
C LEU A 93 16.07 -5.81 13.70
N LYS A 94 16.20 -7.03 14.25
CA LYS A 94 15.69 -8.26 13.63
C LYS A 94 14.18 -8.23 13.40
N ASP A 95 13.47 -7.45 14.22
CA ASP A 95 12.02 -7.31 14.17
C ASP A 95 11.57 -6.25 13.16
N VAL A 96 12.48 -5.40 12.69
CA VAL A 96 12.19 -4.37 11.69
C VAL A 96 12.05 -5.02 10.31
N VAL A 97 10.86 -4.89 9.72
CA VAL A 97 10.57 -5.34 8.37
C VAL A 97 11.19 -4.38 7.35
N GLY A 98 10.94 -3.08 7.52
CA GLY A 98 11.44 -2.06 6.60
C GLY A 98 10.74 -0.72 6.78
N VAL A 99 10.88 0.15 5.78
CA VAL A 99 10.20 1.45 5.70
C VAL A 99 8.99 1.28 4.78
N VAL A 100 7.85 1.91 5.07
CA VAL A 100 6.62 1.76 4.26
C VAL A 100 6.88 1.93 2.75
N ALA A 101 7.67 2.94 2.37
CA ALA A 101 8.06 3.21 0.99
C ALA A 101 8.75 2.04 0.26
N THR A 102 9.42 1.13 0.97
CA THR A 102 10.16 0.01 0.39
C THR A 102 9.40 -1.32 0.44
N LEU A 103 8.20 -1.36 1.02
CA LEU A 103 7.47 -2.62 1.29
C LEU A 103 6.42 -2.98 0.23
N GLY A 104 6.20 -2.10 -0.74
CA GLY A 104 5.23 -2.30 -1.81
C GLY A 104 5.61 -1.55 -3.07
N ARG A 105 5.27 -2.12 -4.22
CA ARG A 105 5.53 -1.56 -5.54
C ARG A 105 4.23 -1.31 -6.28
N VAL A 106 4.10 -0.16 -6.91
CA VAL A 106 2.95 0.16 -7.79
C VAL A 106 3.48 0.26 -9.21
N VAL A 107 2.83 -0.42 -10.16
CA VAL A 107 3.33 -0.52 -11.56
C VAL A 107 3.20 0.81 -12.31
N ASP A 108 2.17 1.60 -12.01
CA ASP A 108 1.93 2.88 -12.66
C ASP A 108 2.54 4.02 -11.84
N ASP A 109 3.48 4.77 -12.42
CA ASP A 109 4.21 5.85 -11.75
C ASP A 109 3.29 6.98 -11.25
N ASN A 110 2.26 7.31 -12.03
CA ASN A 110 1.34 8.38 -11.66
C ASN A 110 0.50 7.97 -10.45
N LEU A 111 -0.01 6.73 -10.44
CA LEU A 111 -0.72 6.15 -9.32
C LEU A 111 0.19 6.02 -8.10
N SER A 112 1.44 5.55 -8.28
CA SER A 112 2.45 5.49 -7.23
C SER A 112 2.59 6.84 -6.54
N ARG A 113 2.83 7.91 -7.33
CA ARG A 113 2.94 9.29 -6.83
C ARG A 113 1.68 9.77 -6.11
N LEU A 114 0.49 9.45 -6.63
CA LEU A 114 -0.80 9.81 -6.01
C LEU A 114 -1.02 9.09 -4.67
N LEU A 115 -0.64 7.82 -4.57
CA LEU A 115 -0.75 7.04 -3.34
C LEU A 115 0.25 7.52 -2.29
N SER A 116 1.49 7.88 -2.69
CA SER A 116 2.47 8.47 -1.78
C SER A 116 2.01 9.83 -1.25
N GLU A 117 1.44 10.69 -2.11
CA GLU A 117 0.85 11.96 -1.69
C GLU A 117 -0.37 11.76 -0.78
N TYR A 118 -1.16 10.72 -1.05
CA TYR A 118 -2.24 10.32 -0.15
C TYR A 118 -1.65 9.94 1.22
N LEU A 119 -0.68 9.03 1.33
CA LEU A 119 -0.15 8.67 2.65
C LEU A 119 0.59 9.82 3.34
N GLY A 120 1.19 10.71 2.57
CA GLY A 120 2.05 11.78 3.07
C GLY A 120 3.45 11.28 3.43
N LEU A 121 4.40 12.22 3.49
CA LEU A 121 5.82 11.91 3.70
C LEU A 121 6.06 11.17 5.03
N GLU A 122 5.44 11.61 6.13
CA GLU A 122 5.64 10.99 7.45
C GLU A 122 5.26 9.51 7.46
N THR A 123 4.10 9.16 6.88
CA THR A 123 3.63 7.77 6.79
C THR A 123 4.49 6.94 5.83
N MET A 124 4.91 7.52 4.71
CA MET A 124 5.79 6.84 3.76
C MET A 124 7.17 6.53 4.37
N MET A 125 7.65 7.37 5.29
CA MET A 125 8.91 7.19 6.03
C MET A 125 8.74 6.40 7.33
N ALA A 126 7.54 5.88 7.63
CA ALA A 126 7.32 5.11 8.85
C ALA A 126 8.10 3.78 8.83
N ILE A 127 8.69 3.43 9.98
CA ILE A 127 9.35 2.14 10.19
C ILE A 127 8.29 1.10 10.55
N VAL A 128 8.37 -0.09 9.96
CA VAL A 128 7.45 -1.20 10.23
C VAL A 128 8.17 -2.28 11.04
N CYS A 129 7.65 -2.58 12.23
CA CYS A 129 8.11 -3.65 13.11
C CYS A 129 7.08 -4.79 13.12
N LYS A 130 7.55 -6.04 13.29
CA LYS A 130 6.66 -7.19 13.40
C LYS A 130 5.92 -7.22 14.73
N SER A 131 6.60 -6.90 15.82
CA SER A 131 6.13 -7.03 17.20
C SER A 131 6.30 -5.76 18.01
N TYR A 132 5.59 -5.70 19.14
CA TYR A 132 5.75 -4.58 20.08
C TYR A 132 7.15 -4.56 20.72
N ALA A 133 7.78 -5.71 20.87
CA ALA A 133 9.16 -5.80 21.34
C ALA A 133 10.13 -5.10 20.37
N GLY A 134 9.90 -5.18 19.06
CA GLY A 134 10.65 -4.42 18.07
C GLY A 134 10.47 -2.91 18.20
N VAL A 135 9.26 -2.44 18.54
CA VAL A 135 9.00 -1.01 18.79
C VAL A 135 9.82 -0.51 19.99
N ILE A 136 9.77 -1.24 21.11
CA ILE A 136 10.53 -0.89 22.33
C ILE A 136 12.05 -0.93 22.05
N ALA A 137 12.51 -1.80 21.15
CA ALA A 137 13.92 -1.89 20.81
C ALA A 137 14.45 -0.67 20.02
N LEU A 138 13.56 0.15 19.43
CA LEU A 138 13.94 1.35 18.68
C LEU A 138 14.20 2.57 19.57
N GLU A 139 13.49 2.69 20.69
CA GLU A 139 13.59 3.84 21.59
C GLU A 139 13.37 3.43 23.05
N ASN A 140 14.23 3.94 23.94
CA ASN A 140 14.12 3.71 25.38
C ASN A 140 14.17 5.04 26.12
N TYR A 141 13.60 5.04 27.32
CA TYR A 141 13.52 6.20 28.20
C TYR A 141 14.32 5.94 29.47
N ASP A 142 15.03 6.96 29.94
CA ASP A 142 15.74 6.91 31.21
C ASP A 142 14.77 7.03 32.41
N VAL A 143 15.32 6.98 33.63
CA VAL A 143 14.55 7.07 34.89
C VAL A 143 13.82 8.41 35.01
N GLN A 144 14.26 9.44 34.30
CA GLN A 144 13.65 10.77 34.27
C GLN A 144 12.64 10.93 33.13
N SER A 145 12.30 9.84 32.43
CA SER A 145 11.44 9.83 31.23
C SER A 145 11.98 10.69 30.08
N SER A 146 13.30 10.90 30.03
CA SER A 146 13.98 11.50 28.88
C SER A 146 14.46 10.40 27.92
N ILE A 147 14.52 10.72 26.63
CA ILE A 147 14.98 9.77 25.61
C ILE A 147 16.46 9.45 25.85
N ASP A 148 16.79 8.17 25.97
CA ASP A 148 18.17 7.70 26.03
C ASP A 148 18.79 7.75 24.62
N LYS A 149 19.54 8.81 24.34
CA LYS A 149 20.21 9.03 23.05
C LYS A 149 21.30 8.00 22.72
N SER A 150 21.68 7.13 23.66
CA SER A 150 22.64 6.04 23.44
C SER A 150 21.98 4.72 23.02
N PHE A 151 20.65 4.64 23.09
CA PHE A 151 19.89 3.41 22.86
C PHE A 151 19.27 3.35 21.46
N GLY A 152 19.04 2.13 20.96
CA GLY A 152 18.20 1.86 19.79
C GLY A 152 18.63 2.64 18.55
N LEU A 153 17.66 3.24 17.86
CA LEU A 153 17.92 3.98 16.63
C LEU A 153 18.66 5.30 16.89
N HIS A 154 18.48 5.91 18.06
CA HIS A 154 19.19 7.12 18.48
C HIS A 154 20.69 6.87 18.60
N GLY A 155 21.06 5.80 19.31
CA GLY A 155 22.46 5.39 19.47
C GLY A 155 23.11 5.03 18.13
N ILE A 156 22.39 4.33 17.27
CA ILE A 156 22.86 4.00 15.91
C ILE A 156 23.09 5.29 15.11
N GLY A 157 22.10 6.19 15.08
CA GLY A 157 22.21 7.49 14.41
C GLY A 157 23.41 8.29 14.88
N ALA A 158 23.59 8.41 16.21
CA ALA A 158 24.74 9.08 16.80
C ALA A 158 26.08 8.43 16.38
N SER A 159 26.16 7.09 16.34
CA SER A 159 27.39 6.36 15.96
C SER A 159 27.82 6.58 14.51
N ILE A 160 26.86 6.87 13.62
CA ILE A 160 27.12 7.17 12.20
C ILE A 160 27.17 8.68 11.92
N GLY A 161 27.19 9.52 12.96
CA GLY A 161 27.27 10.99 12.83
C GLY A 161 25.96 11.66 12.42
N LYS A 162 24.82 10.97 12.53
CA LYS A 162 23.48 11.44 12.17
C LYS A 162 22.53 11.28 13.36
N PRO A 163 22.65 12.11 14.41
CA PRO A 163 21.77 12.02 15.56
C PRO A 163 20.31 12.21 15.12
N LEU A 164 19.43 11.38 15.68
CA LEU A 164 17.99 11.45 15.46
C LEU A 164 17.40 12.41 16.49
N ASP A 165 16.92 13.56 16.04
CA ASP A 165 16.32 14.58 16.92
C ASP A 165 14.81 14.79 16.63
N GLU A 166 14.31 14.26 15.52
CA GLU A 166 12.92 14.40 15.10
C GLU A 166 12.07 13.18 15.48
N ARG A 167 10.76 13.42 15.65
CA ARG A 167 9.79 12.34 15.83
C ARG A 167 9.69 11.52 14.55
N PHE A 168 9.51 10.22 14.72
CA PHE A 168 9.32 9.29 13.61
C PHE A 168 8.17 8.34 13.92
N LEU A 169 7.52 7.84 12.87
CA LEU A 169 6.41 6.91 12.99
C LEU A 169 6.92 5.47 12.98
N VAL A 170 6.37 4.66 13.88
CA VAL A 170 6.58 3.21 13.90
C VAL A 170 5.22 2.52 13.84
N ILE A 171 5.08 1.58 12.90
CA ILE A 171 3.89 0.77 12.73
C ILE A 171 4.21 -0.66 13.21
N CYS A 172 3.48 -1.13 14.20
CA CYS A 172 3.62 -2.49 14.73
C CYS A 172 2.58 -3.42 14.09
N LEU A 173 3.02 -4.41 13.31
CA LEU A 173 2.13 -5.33 12.61
C LEU A 173 1.26 -6.15 13.56
N GLU A 174 1.83 -6.67 14.65
CA GLU A 174 1.09 -7.42 15.69
C GLU A 174 -0.04 -6.60 16.34
N SER A 175 0.11 -5.28 16.39
CA SER A 175 -0.90 -4.37 16.97
C SER A 175 -1.94 -3.90 15.95
N LEU A 176 -1.77 -4.17 14.66
CA LEU A 176 -2.75 -3.84 13.63
C LEU A 176 -3.89 -4.85 13.62
N ARG A 177 -5.10 -4.37 13.32
CA ARG A 177 -6.23 -5.27 13.06
C ARG A 177 -6.14 -5.75 11.60
N PRO A 178 -5.99 -7.05 11.35
CA PRO A 178 -5.99 -7.57 9.99
C PRO A 178 -7.38 -7.47 9.35
N TYR A 179 -7.41 -7.45 8.02
CA TYR A 179 -8.63 -7.60 7.25
C TYR A 179 -9.26 -8.96 7.51
N ALA A 180 -10.52 -8.96 7.97
CA ALA A 180 -11.25 -10.17 8.35
C ALA A 180 -12.13 -10.76 7.24
N GLY A 181 -12.01 -10.29 5.99
CA GLY A 181 -12.78 -10.81 4.86
C GLY A 181 -12.01 -11.81 4.01
N ASN A 182 -12.59 -12.18 2.87
CA ASN A 182 -12.03 -13.18 1.98
C ASN A 182 -10.95 -12.60 1.06
N PHE A 183 -10.13 -13.50 0.50
CA PHE A 183 -9.18 -13.19 -0.55
C PHE A 183 -9.74 -13.63 -1.90
N VAL A 184 -9.25 -13.01 -2.97
CA VAL A 184 -9.51 -13.47 -4.34
C VAL A 184 -8.91 -14.87 -4.49
N LEU A 185 -9.74 -15.82 -4.94
CA LEU A 185 -9.34 -17.21 -5.12
C LEU A 185 -8.22 -17.34 -6.15
N ASP A 186 -7.22 -18.16 -5.82
CA ASP A 186 -6.06 -18.48 -6.68
C ASP A 186 -5.28 -17.26 -7.19
N ASP A 187 -5.35 -16.11 -6.50
CA ASP A 187 -4.57 -14.92 -6.84
C ASP A 187 -3.17 -14.99 -6.20
N PRO A 188 -2.08 -15.00 -7.00
CA PRO A 188 -0.72 -15.13 -6.48
C PRO A 188 -0.24 -13.90 -5.68
N GLN A 189 -0.97 -12.80 -5.73
CA GLN A 189 -0.70 -11.59 -4.95
C GLN A 189 -1.59 -11.50 -3.69
N LYS A 190 -2.39 -12.54 -3.40
CA LYS A 190 -3.36 -12.60 -2.30
C LYS A 190 -4.22 -11.34 -2.22
N LYS A 191 -4.77 -10.88 -3.34
CA LYS A 191 -5.66 -9.70 -3.35
C LYS A 191 -6.88 -9.89 -2.45
N LEU A 192 -7.36 -8.80 -1.86
CA LEU A 192 -8.53 -8.81 -0.98
C LEU A 192 -9.82 -8.84 -1.82
N ASP A 193 -10.76 -9.71 -1.46
CA ASP A 193 -12.09 -9.76 -2.07
C ASP A 193 -12.98 -8.69 -1.44
N LEU A 194 -12.83 -7.47 -1.94
CA LEU A 194 -13.56 -6.29 -1.47
C LEU A 194 -14.80 -6.07 -2.31
N LEU A 195 -15.95 -5.98 -1.64
CA LEU A 195 -17.23 -5.58 -2.26
C LEU A 195 -17.08 -4.26 -3.00
N CYS A 196 -17.22 -4.32 -4.32
CA CYS A 196 -17.15 -3.17 -5.20
C CYS A 196 -18.39 -2.28 -5.03
N PRO A 197 -18.26 -0.95 -5.17
CA PRO A 197 -19.37 -0.02 -5.05
C PRO A 197 -20.38 -0.26 -6.19
N ARG A 198 -21.67 -0.11 -5.87
CA ARG A 198 -22.76 -0.25 -6.85
C ARG A 198 -23.70 0.95 -6.77
N LEU A 199 -24.06 1.49 -7.92
CA LEU A 199 -25.12 2.49 -8.07
C LEU A 199 -26.49 1.85 -7.77
N PRO A 200 -27.57 2.64 -7.54
CA PRO A 200 -28.91 2.10 -7.30
C PRO A 200 -29.43 1.25 -8.46
N ASN A 201 -28.91 1.48 -9.66
CA ASN A 201 -29.21 0.67 -10.83
C ASN A 201 -28.42 -0.64 -10.86
N GLY A 202 -27.54 -0.93 -9.90
CA GLY A 202 -26.70 -2.15 -9.83
C GLY A 202 -25.44 -2.10 -10.70
N GLU A 203 -25.20 -1.03 -11.45
CA GLU A 203 -23.98 -0.85 -12.24
C GLU A 203 -22.85 -0.30 -11.36
N PHE A 204 -21.61 -0.43 -11.83
CA PHE A 204 -20.49 0.24 -11.19
C PHE A 204 -20.60 1.76 -11.38
N PRO A 205 -20.12 2.55 -10.41
CA PRO A 205 -19.85 3.96 -10.67
C PRO A 205 -18.90 4.10 -11.84
N ASP A 206 -19.23 5.01 -12.77
CA ASP A 206 -18.36 5.33 -13.90
C ASP A 206 -16.94 5.67 -13.42
N GLY A 207 -15.95 5.22 -14.19
CA GLY A 207 -14.55 5.50 -13.92
C GLY A 207 -13.93 4.73 -12.74
N PHE A 208 -14.67 3.89 -12.01
CA PHE A 208 -14.09 3.05 -10.94
C PHE A 208 -13.09 2.04 -11.50
N LEU A 209 -11.87 2.02 -10.96
CA LEU A 209 -10.75 1.17 -11.41
C LEU A 209 -10.39 0.07 -10.39
N GLY A 210 -10.94 0.12 -9.18
CA GLY A 210 -10.67 -0.84 -8.12
C GLY A 210 -10.18 -0.18 -6.83
N PHE A 211 -9.68 -1.01 -5.91
CA PHE A 211 -9.19 -0.58 -4.61
C PHE A 211 -7.67 -0.45 -4.59
N ALA A 212 -7.16 0.64 -4.01
CA ALA A 212 -5.73 0.95 -3.93
C ALA A 212 -4.92 -0.19 -3.30
N VAL A 213 -5.43 -0.80 -2.24
CA VAL A 213 -4.77 -1.92 -1.54
C VAL A 213 -4.50 -3.12 -2.45
N ASN A 214 -5.26 -3.33 -3.53
CA ASN A 214 -5.08 -4.42 -4.49
C ASN A 214 -4.21 -4.02 -5.70
N MET A 215 -3.80 -2.75 -5.80
CA MET A 215 -2.92 -2.23 -6.85
C MET A 215 -1.44 -2.20 -6.43
N ILE A 216 -1.15 -2.54 -5.17
CA ILE A 216 0.20 -2.65 -4.63
C ILE A 216 0.67 -4.09 -4.80
N ASN A 217 1.78 -4.26 -5.50
CA ASN A 217 2.52 -5.51 -5.57
C ASN A 217 3.39 -5.64 -4.32
N ILE A 218 3.34 -6.82 -3.72
CA ILE A 218 4.08 -7.15 -2.50
C ILE A 218 5.00 -8.31 -2.84
N ASP A 219 6.23 -8.25 -2.33
CA ASP A 219 7.20 -9.33 -2.45
C ASP A 219 6.64 -10.64 -1.87
N ALA A 220 6.94 -11.76 -2.52
CA ALA A 220 6.42 -13.07 -2.14
C ALA A 220 6.73 -13.45 -0.68
N SER A 221 7.89 -13.03 -0.17
CA SER A 221 8.29 -13.27 1.23
C SER A 221 7.42 -12.54 2.26
N ASN A 222 6.70 -11.51 1.83
CA ASN A 222 5.88 -10.65 2.69
C ASN A 222 4.36 -10.89 2.53
N LEU A 223 3.97 -11.85 1.69
CA LEU A 223 2.57 -12.21 1.45
C LEU A 223 1.94 -13.03 2.58
N SER A 224 2.73 -13.62 3.46
CA SER A 224 2.27 -14.41 4.62
C SER A 224 3.33 -14.48 5.71
N GLY A 225 2.94 -14.89 6.92
CA GLY A 225 3.90 -15.15 8.00
C GLY A 225 4.55 -13.91 8.61
N MET A 226 3.96 -12.73 8.41
CA MET A 226 4.45 -11.46 8.94
C MET A 226 3.95 -11.16 10.34
N THR A 227 2.84 -11.79 10.75
CA THR A 227 2.30 -11.74 12.11
C THR A 227 2.32 -13.14 12.76
N PRO A 228 2.18 -13.25 14.10
CA PRO A 228 2.03 -14.54 14.78
C PRO A 228 0.85 -15.40 14.28
N ASN A 229 -0.18 -14.76 13.72
CA ASN A 229 -1.36 -15.44 13.17
C ASN A 229 -1.15 -15.92 11.71
N GLY A 230 0.02 -15.64 11.12
CA GLY A 230 0.34 -16.02 9.74
C GLY A 230 -0.09 -14.99 8.68
N ASP A 231 -0.55 -13.81 9.08
CA ASP A 231 -1.01 -12.77 8.16
C ASP A 231 0.17 -12.16 7.38
N GLY A 232 -0.07 -11.73 6.14
CA GLY A 232 0.85 -10.97 5.30
C GLY A 232 0.69 -9.46 5.42
N LEU A 233 1.51 -8.71 4.67
CA LEU A 233 1.47 -7.24 4.66
C LEU A 233 0.21 -6.66 4.02
N ARG A 234 -0.47 -7.38 3.11
CA ARG A 234 -1.64 -6.83 2.40
C ARG A 234 -2.81 -6.63 3.36
N GLU A 235 -3.17 -7.70 4.06
CA GLU A 235 -4.28 -7.76 5.00
C GLU A 235 -4.00 -7.02 6.31
N THR A 236 -2.72 -6.75 6.63
CA THR A 236 -2.31 -5.98 7.80
C THR A 236 -1.94 -4.55 7.42
N LEU A 237 -0.67 -4.28 7.08
CA LEU A 237 -0.11 -2.97 6.82
C LEU A 237 -0.91 -2.19 5.77
N PHE A 238 -0.98 -2.70 4.54
CA PHE A 238 -1.56 -1.95 3.42
C PHE A 238 -3.06 -1.78 3.55
N PHE A 239 -3.78 -2.73 4.15
CA PHE A 239 -5.19 -2.55 4.47
C PHE A 239 -5.40 -1.50 5.57
N ASN A 240 -4.51 -1.35 6.56
CA ASN A 240 -4.65 -0.28 7.55
C ASN A 240 -4.28 1.10 6.97
N LEU A 241 -3.35 1.16 6.01
CA LEU A 241 -2.97 2.40 5.33
C LEU A 241 -4.01 2.90 4.32
N PHE A 242 -4.55 1.99 3.51
CA PHE A 242 -5.44 2.35 2.40
C PHE A 242 -6.89 1.92 2.62
N SER A 243 -7.16 0.98 3.52
CA SER A 243 -8.50 0.45 3.80
C SER A 243 -9.25 0.12 2.50
N ARG A 244 -10.42 0.74 2.29
CA ARG A 244 -11.21 0.63 1.06
C ARG A 244 -11.07 1.84 0.14
N LEU A 245 -9.89 2.47 0.09
CA LEU A 245 -9.58 3.58 -0.81
C LEU A 245 -9.86 3.19 -2.27
N GLN A 246 -10.77 3.91 -2.90
CA GLN A 246 -11.22 3.65 -4.27
C GLN A 246 -10.43 4.49 -5.28
N ILE A 247 -10.05 3.90 -6.41
CA ILE A 247 -9.35 4.59 -7.48
C ILE A 247 -10.30 4.82 -8.65
N TYR A 248 -10.29 6.04 -9.18
CA TYR A 248 -11.11 6.50 -10.29
C TYR A 248 -10.26 7.01 -11.45
N LYS A 249 -10.79 6.93 -12.67
CA LYS A 249 -10.11 7.43 -13.87
C LYS A 249 -10.04 8.96 -13.90
N THR A 250 -11.15 9.65 -13.63
CA THR A 250 -11.20 11.11 -13.60
C THR A 250 -11.85 11.65 -12.34
N ARG A 251 -11.53 12.89 -11.98
CA ARG A 251 -12.13 13.62 -10.86
C ARG A 251 -13.62 13.79 -11.07
N ALA A 252 -14.06 14.06 -12.30
CA ALA A 252 -15.47 14.23 -12.61
C ALA A 252 -16.28 12.96 -12.33
N GLU A 253 -15.75 11.80 -12.72
CA GLU A 253 -16.34 10.49 -12.43
C GLU A 253 -16.34 10.19 -10.92
N MET A 254 -15.22 10.44 -10.24
CA MET A 254 -15.11 10.30 -8.78
C MET A 254 -16.17 11.13 -8.04
N MET A 255 -16.36 12.40 -8.44
CA MET A 255 -17.33 13.29 -7.80
C MET A 255 -18.77 12.83 -7.96
N LYS A 256 -19.12 12.18 -9.09
CA LYS A 256 -20.45 11.56 -9.27
C LYS A 256 -20.67 10.36 -8.35
N ALA A 257 -19.59 9.68 -7.95
CA ALA A 257 -19.62 8.49 -7.13
C ALA A 257 -19.56 8.76 -5.61
N VAL A 258 -19.35 10.02 -5.19
CA VAL A 258 -19.21 10.44 -3.77
C VAL A 258 -20.25 9.80 -2.82
N PRO A 259 -21.55 9.73 -3.15
CA PRO A 259 -22.54 9.12 -2.26
C PRO A 259 -22.29 7.62 -1.95
N PHE A 260 -21.49 6.94 -2.76
CA PHE A 260 -21.20 5.50 -2.68
C PHE A 260 -19.77 5.22 -2.16
N ILE A 261 -19.00 6.25 -1.84
CA ILE A 261 -17.66 6.12 -1.28
C ILE A 261 -17.75 6.24 0.24
N SER A 262 -17.30 5.19 0.95
CA SER A 262 -17.38 5.11 2.42
C SER A 262 -16.09 5.48 3.14
N HIS A 263 -14.95 5.41 2.46
CA HIS A 263 -13.62 5.69 3.02
C HIS A 263 -13.04 6.86 2.23
N GLY A 264 -11.91 6.68 1.55
CA GLY A 264 -11.35 7.68 0.64
C GLY A 264 -11.58 7.34 -0.83
N ALA A 265 -11.28 8.30 -1.70
CA ALA A 265 -11.13 8.09 -3.13
C ALA A 265 -10.00 8.94 -3.73
N LEU A 266 -9.38 8.44 -4.78
CA LEU A 266 -8.43 9.15 -5.62
C LEU A 266 -8.84 9.05 -7.08
N SER A 267 -8.55 10.07 -7.87
CA SER A 267 -8.61 10.00 -9.33
C SER A 267 -7.24 10.17 -9.97
N LEU A 268 -7.03 9.54 -11.12
CA LEU A 268 -5.73 9.58 -11.83
C LEU A 268 -5.33 10.99 -12.30
N ASP A 269 -6.29 11.91 -12.45
CA ASP A 269 -6.08 13.33 -12.74
C ASP A 269 -5.88 14.21 -11.47
N GLY A 270 -5.70 13.59 -10.29
CA GLY A 270 -5.28 14.28 -9.06
C GLY A 270 -6.41 14.70 -8.11
N GLY A 271 -7.65 14.27 -8.34
CA GLY A 271 -8.72 14.43 -7.36
C GLY A 271 -8.46 13.55 -6.14
N MET A 272 -8.71 14.09 -4.93
CA MET A 272 -8.47 13.38 -3.68
C MET A 272 -9.56 13.66 -2.65
N MET A 273 -10.10 12.58 -2.09
CA MET A 273 -11.03 12.58 -0.97
C MET A 273 -10.45 11.66 0.13
N ARG A 274 -10.24 12.22 1.33
CA ARG A 274 -9.60 11.52 2.45
C ARG A 274 -10.57 10.62 3.21
N SER A 275 -11.78 11.11 3.38
CA SER A 275 -12.90 10.44 4.03
C SER A 275 -14.20 11.09 3.55
N SER A 276 -15.35 10.52 3.92
CA SER A 276 -16.65 11.13 3.63
C SER A 276 -16.68 12.58 4.12
N GLY A 277 -16.89 13.51 3.19
CA GLY A 277 -16.95 14.95 3.46
C GLY A 277 -15.60 15.67 3.55
N VAL A 278 -14.45 15.00 3.37
CA VAL A 278 -13.12 15.60 3.46
C VAL A 278 -12.39 15.54 2.11
N PHE A 279 -12.25 16.70 1.46
CA PHE A 279 -11.66 16.85 0.14
C PHE A 279 -10.34 17.62 0.19
N SER A 280 -9.37 17.20 -0.62
CA SER A 280 -8.14 17.96 -0.85
C SER A 280 -8.33 18.84 -2.09
N LEU A 281 -8.13 20.15 -1.93
CA LEU A 281 -8.19 21.15 -3.00
C LEU A 281 -6.88 21.96 -3.04
N GLY A 282 -6.55 22.52 -4.20
CA GLY A 282 -5.34 23.31 -4.39
C GLY A 282 -4.39 22.68 -5.40
N ASN A 283 -3.24 23.34 -5.59
CA ASN A 283 -2.18 22.83 -6.45
C ASN A 283 -1.46 21.67 -5.78
N ARG A 284 -0.94 20.81 -6.63
CA ARG A 284 -0.06 19.70 -6.30
C ARG A 284 1.40 20.14 -6.36
#